data_AF-A0A3N5KMC5-F1
#
_entry.id   AF-A0A3N5KMC5-F1
#
_cell.length_a   1.000
_cell.length_b   1.000
_cell.length_c   1.000
_cell.angle_alpha   90.00
_cell.angle_beta   90.00
_cell.angle_gamma   90.00
#
_symmetry.space_group_name_H-M   'P 1'
#
loop_
_entity.id
_entity.type
_entity.pdbx_description
1 polymer ?
#
loop_
_entity_poly.entity_id
_entity_poly.type
_entity_poly.pdbx_seq_one_letter_code
_entity_poly.pdbx_strand_id
1 'polypeptide(L)'
;MVQARARLGERVMRKKFVLFILIPAVIVSIIVYLFIDRWITSGLEYAGEQAVGAKVEIDHLHVSINPIGLEFARLQVADPGDGWKNMFETGKVKFALNFGQLLRGKYIIETMEVNNLILGTTRTTDGSLPKPITPASSSPGLTEQAASMINSQGSNKAASFDIEKIKRELNIDSILNPNNLATYRRIDSLKKQINDAGVEWKATLDEIEKSKSRLSEIESKAKQINVGAIKDIASATNALNNAKSILNDANEVKTSFNTRKSVITDGVNKFGGSINDLDDLAAQDFRNVVNMARLPDLSMNGIAAMVLGKDLLRKAYEYLGYVEKARTTIHNSSDKPPIETPKRLKGQNIYFHAERTYPKFWIKKILISGGTDQTNDPQYFYAKGQVLNISNDQCATGMPLTVNLMATRGGTTTLSFDATFDRRKEPAVDHYKAELTGLAVHEMSFGRSDFLPSKVTSAIADASITAVVPGSHFDSNTKIIIKNMNLSFDRDPNGLVERLVHDVLASLKGFTVDLRMWRDDHKFDVAFATDLDDQLASRTRQVIGNEVAKIQNDLRNKLNAKIGEKRQEVEKLFEEKKSQVTGRLKDYENLLNDKLALVEAKKKEVEDRIDKEKKKQTDDLSKKAKDALKGLFK
;
A
#
# COMPACT_ATOMS: atom_id res chain seq x y z
N MET A 1 -78.00 25.95 95.91
CA MET A 1 -78.19 26.86 94.75
C MET A 1 -76.88 27.62 94.59
N VAL A 2 -76.12 27.64 93.49
CA VAL A 2 -76.39 27.49 92.06
C VAL A 2 -75.14 26.88 91.38
N GLN A 3 -75.36 25.99 90.42
CA GLN A 3 -74.35 25.38 89.55
C GLN A 3 -73.72 26.43 88.60
N ALA A 4 -72.39 26.47 88.50
CA ALA A 4 -71.69 27.12 87.39
C ALA A 4 -71.23 26.04 86.38
N ARG A 5 -72.01 25.89 85.31
CA ARG A 5 -71.76 24.98 84.19
C ARG A 5 -70.51 25.38 83.40
N ALA A 6 -69.72 24.36 83.04
CA ALA A 6 -68.72 24.41 81.98
C ALA A 6 -69.33 24.93 80.67
N ARG A 7 -68.62 25.84 79.99
CA ARG A 7 -68.83 26.16 78.57
C ARG A 7 -67.54 25.83 77.81
N LEU A 8 -67.54 24.67 77.15
CA LEU A 8 -66.68 24.39 76.00
C LEU A 8 -67.00 25.44 74.93
N GLY A 9 -66.10 26.40 74.76
CA GLY A 9 -66.18 27.33 73.63
C GLY A 9 -65.74 26.64 72.36
N GLU A 10 -66.68 26.22 71.52
CA GLU A 10 -66.41 25.99 70.10
C GLU A 10 -65.77 27.27 69.53
N ARG A 11 -64.47 27.19 69.17
CA ARG A 11 -63.84 28.20 68.32
C ARG A 11 -64.41 28.04 66.91
N VAL A 12 -65.63 28.56 66.72
CA VAL A 12 -66.16 28.86 65.39
C VAL A 12 -65.22 29.91 64.79
N MET A 13 -64.28 29.48 63.94
CA MET A 13 -63.60 30.42 63.05
C MET A 13 -64.69 31.26 62.38
N ARG A 14 -64.68 32.58 62.64
CA ARG A 14 -65.69 33.50 62.10
C ARG A 14 -65.74 33.26 60.60
N LYS A 15 -66.87 32.78 60.05
CA LYS A 15 -67.04 32.45 58.61
C LYS A 15 -66.53 33.58 57.69
N LYS A 16 -66.59 34.83 58.16
CA LYS A 16 -66.04 36.03 57.51
C LYS A 16 -64.50 36.03 57.36
N PHE A 17 -63.74 35.50 58.31
CA PHE A 17 -62.28 35.37 58.25
C PHE A 17 -61.84 34.28 57.26
N VAL A 18 -62.57 33.15 57.24
CA VAL A 18 -62.36 32.08 56.28
C VAL A 18 -62.63 32.58 54.85
N LEU A 19 -63.71 33.34 54.62
CA LEU A 19 -63.99 34.00 53.34
C LEU A 19 -62.94 35.05 52.97
N PHE A 20 -62.45 35.84 53.94
CA PHE A 20 -61.42 36.85 53.71
C PHE A 20 -60.08 36.26 53.23
N ILE A 21 -59.76 35.02 53.60
CA ILE A 21 -58.57 34.30 53.12
C ILE A 21 -58.88 33.51 51.84
N LEU A 22 -60.04 32.85 51.76
CA LEU A 22 -60.40 32.01 50.62
C LEU A 22 -60.60 32.80 49.34
N ILE A 23 -61.30 33.95 49.38
CA ILE A 23 -61.55 34.76 48.18
C ILE A 23 -60.22 35.18 47.51
N PRO A 24 -59.26 35.84 48.19
CA PRO A 24 -58.00 36.19 47.56
C PRO A 24 -57.18 34.96 47.20
N ALA A 25 -57.22 33.86 47.97
CA ALA A 25 -56.53 32.63 47.60
C ALA A 25 -57.09 32.02 46.30
N VAL A 26 -58.41 32.05 46.09
CA VAL A 26 -59.07 31.59 44.86
C VAL A 26 -58.74 32.52 43.70
N ILE A 27 -58.79 33.85 43.90
CA ILE A 27 -58.39 34.82 42.87
C ILE A 27 -56.93 34.62 42.46
N VAL A 28 -56.01 34.48 43.42
CA VAL A 28 -54.60 34.19 43.16
C VAL A 28 -54.45 32.85 42.45
N SER A 29 -55.19 31.82 42.85
CA SER A 29 -55.15 30.50 42.19
C SER A 29 -55.63 30.58 40.74
N ILE A 30 -56.66 31.38 40.44
CA ILE A 30 -57.14 31.63 39.08
C ILE A 30 -56.10 32.39 38.26
N ILE A 31 -55.49 33.43 38.82
CA ILE A 31 -54.41 34.18 38.15
C ILE A 31 -53.23 33.25 37.86
N VAL A 32 -52.77 32.48 38.84
CA VAL A 32 -51.69 31.50 38.65
C VAL A 32 -52.10 30.51 37.57
N TYR A 33 -53.30 29.93 37.64
CA TYR A 33 -53.78 28.97 36.64
C TYR A 33 -53.79 29.55 35.21
N LEU A 34 -54.16 30.82 35.03
CA LEU A 34 -54.22 31.46 33.71
C LEU A 34 -52.84 31.88 33.16
N PHE A 35 -51.87 32.16 34.03
CA PHE A 35 -50.58 32.73 33.62
C PHE A 35 -49.37 31.80 33.85
N ILE A 36 -49.53 30.67 34.55
CA ILE A 36 -48.43 29.76 34.91
C ILE A 36 -47.71 29.23 33.67
N ASP A 37 -48.44 28.85 32.62
CA ASP A 37 -47.87 28.38 31.36
C ASP A 37 -46.93 29.46 30.77
N ARG A 38 -47.40 30.70 30.68
CA ARG A 38 -46.61 31.83 30.15
C ARG A 38 -45.38 32.15 31.00
N TRP A 39 -45.52 32.16 32.33
CA TRP A 39 -44.40 32.45 33.22
C TRP A 39 -43.31 31.36 33.15
N ILE A 40 -43.73 30.09 33.06
CA ILE A 40 -42.79 28.97 32.95
C ILE A 40 -42.12 28.97 31.57
N THR A 41 -42.85 29.23 30.48
CA THR A 41 -42.26 29.41 29.14
C THR A 41 -41.16 30.46 29.17
N SER A 42 -41.45 31.69 29.59
CA SER A 42 -40.44 32.75 29.59
C SER A 42 -39.26 32.46 30.52
N GLY A 43 -39.50 31.78 31.66
CA GLY A 43 -38.43 31.37 32.57
C GLY A 43 -37.50 30.31 31.96
N LEU A 44 -38.07 29.33 31.24
CA LEU A 44 -37.30 28.28 30.57
C LEU A 44 -36.57 28.78 29.33
N GLU A 45 -37.19 29.64 28.52
CA GLU A 45 -36.57 30.30 27.38
C GLU A 45 -35.37 31.13 27.85
N TYR A 46 -35.55 32.00 28.84
CA TYR A 46 -34.47 32.80 29.40
C TYR A 46 -33.32 31.94 29.95
N ALA A 47 -33.63 30.88 30.72
CA ALA A 47 -32.61 29.97 31.23
C ALA A 47 -31.87 29.25 30.11
N GLY A 48 -32.59 28.83 29.06
CA GLY A 48 -32.01 28.23 27.86
C GLY A 48 -31.11 29.19 27.09
N GLU A 49 -31.53 30.43 26.92
CA GLU A 49 -30.78 31.50 26.27
C GLU A 49 -29.44 31.77 26.97
N GLN A 50 -29.46 31.83 28.31
CA GLN A 50 -28.23 32.00 29.09
C GLN A 50 -27.30 30.78 28.99
N ALA A 51 -27.85 29.56 28.92
CA ALA A 51 -27.05 28.34 28.82
C ALA A 51 -26.43 28.14 27.44
N VAL A 52 -27.15 28.49 26.37
CA VAL A 52 -26.72 28.27 24.98
C VAL A 52 -25.91 29.46 24.45
N GLY A 53 -26.29 30.69 24.85
CA GLY A 53 -25.78 31.94 24.30
C GLY A 53 -26.47 32.39 23.01
N ALA A 54 -27.63 31.80 22.69
CA ALA A 54 -28.45 32.12 21.52
C ALA A 54 -29.94 31.94 21.87
N LYS A 55 -30.82 32.44 21.01
CA LYS A 55 -32.26 32.45 21.26
C LYS A 55 -32.82 31.03 21.46
N VAL A 56 -33.66 30.86 22.48
CA VAL A 56 -34.37 29.62 22.78
C VAL A 56 -35.86 29.91 22.83
N GLU A 57 -36.64 29.14 22.08
CA GLU A 57 -38.09 29.36 21.92
C GLU A 57 -38.85 28.06 22.22
N ILE A 58 -39.90 28.17 23.05
CA ILE A 58 -40.75 27.05 23.46
C ILE A 58 -42.20 27.35 23.07
N ASP A 59 -42.75 26.52 22.18
CA ASP A 59 -44.11 26.70 21.70
C ASP A 59 -45.11 25.81 22.45
N HIS A 60 -46.26 26.40 22.77
CA HIS A 60 -47.43 25.72 23.35
C HIS A 60 -47.09 24.89 24.60
N LEU A 61 -46.43 25.50 25.58
CA LEU A 61 -46.19 24.88 26.88
C LEU A 61 -47.48 24.78 27.69
N HIS A 62 -47.70 23.61 28.27
CA HIS A 62 -48.79 23.30 29.17
C HIS A 62 -48.27 22.67 30.47
N VAL A 63 -48.73 23.19 31.60
CA VAL A 63 -48.39 22.69 32.93
C VAL A 63 -49.48 21.73 33.42
N SER A 64 -49.11 20.46 33.58
CA SER A 64 -49.97 19.47 34.22
C SER A 64 -49.77 19.49 35.74
N ILE A 65 -50.85 19.30 36.50
CA ILE A 65 -50.82 19.33 37.99
C ILE A 65 -50.91 17.91 38.59
N ASN A 66 -51.40 16.91 37.84
CA ASN A 66 -51.46 15.53 38.31
C ASN A 66 -51.21 14.51 37.16
N PRO A 67 -50.01 13.90 37.08
CA PRO A 67 -48.80 14.24 37.84
C PRO A 67 -48.32 15.67 37.51
N ILE A 68 -47.61 16.33 38.44
CA ILE A 68 -46.99 17.62 38.14
C ILE A 68 -45.96 17.43 37.03
N GLY A 69 -46.10 18.15 35.93
CA GLY A 69 -45.24 17.97 34.76
C GLY A 69 -45.41 19.07 33.73
N LEU A 70 -44.51 19.08 32.76
CA LEU A 70 -44.50 20.02 31.65
C LEU A 70 -44.62 19.26 30.34
N GLU A 71 -45.41 19.80 29.43
CA GLU A 71 -45.57 19.32 28.06
C GLU A 71 -45.49 20.53 27.12
N PHE A 72 -44.67 20.48 26.08
CA PHE A 72 -44.62 21.52 25.05
C PHE A 72 -44.49 20.91 23.66
N ALA A 73 -45.04 21.60 22.67
CA ALA A 73 -45.16 21.07 21.31
C ALA A 73 -43.84 21.12 20.54
N ARG A 74 -43.02 22.15 20.79
CA ARG A 74 -41.77 22.38 20.09
C ARG A 74 -40.79 23.17 20.95
N LEU A 75 -39.52 22.83 20.83
CA LEU A 75 -38.38 23.60 21.37
C LEU A 75 -37.42 23.87 20.23
N GLN A 76 -37.08 25.14 20.03
CA GLN A 76 -36.10 25.59 19.04
C GLN A 76 -34.92 26.24 19.76
N VAL A 77 -33.71 25.81 19.41
CA VAL A 77 -32.47 26.36 19.95
C VAL A 77 -31.62 26.87 18.81
N ALA A 78 -31.40 28.19 18.75
CA ALA A 78 -30.58 28.82 17.71
C ALA A 78 -29.10 28.46 17.84
N ASP A 79 -28.38 28.48 16.71
CA ASP A 79 -26.93 28.31 16.67
C ASP A 79 -26.23 29.64 17.07
N PRO A 80 -25.39 29.66 18.13
CA PRO A 80 -24.63 30.86 18.50
C PRO A 80 -23.63 31.34 17.44
N GLY A 81 -23.22 30.47 16.51
CA GLY A 81 -22.33 30.80 15.40
C GLY A 81 -23.05 31.32 14.15
N ASP A 82 -24.31 30.92 13.94
CA ASP A 82 -25.15 31.29 12.78
C ASP A 82 -26.62 31.45 13.22
N GLY A 83 -27.01 32.64 13.64
CA GLY A 83 -28.36 32.91 14.19
C GLY A 83 -29.53 32.67 13.24
N TRP A 84 -29.29 32.44 11.94
CA TRP A 84 -30.32 32.08 10.97
C TRP A 84 -30.59 30.57 10.88
N LYS A 85 -29.90 29.77 11.70
CA LYS A 85 -30.12 28.33 11.81
C LYS A 85 -30.38 27.93 13.25
N ASN A 86 -31.21 26.90 13.41
CA ASN A 86 -31.33 26.19 14.67
C ASN A 86 -30.20 25.18 14.78
N MET A 87 -29.53 25.15 15.93
CA MET A 87 -28.64 24.04 16.29
C MET A 87 -29.46 22.73 16.34
N PHE A 88 -30.63 22.79 16.99
CA PHE A 88 -31.64 21.75 16.92
C PHE A 88 -33.06 22.30 17.15
N GLU A 89 -34.03 21.56 16.66
CA GLU A 89 -35.46 21.74 16.87
C GLU A 89 -36.05 20.39 17.29
N THR A 90 -36.99 20.39 18.23
CA THR A 90 -37.68 19.18 18.68
C THR A 90 -39.17 19.27 18.43
N GLY A 91 -39.82 18.12 18.26
CA GLY A 91 -41.27 18.03 18.41
C GLY A 91 -41.67 18.00 19.89
N LYS A 92 -42.75 17.26 20.16
CA LYS A 92 -43.35 17.16 21.49
C LYS A 92 -42.36 16.68 22.54
N VAL A 93 -42.20 17.48 23.60
CA VAL A 93 -41.44 17.12 24.79
C VAL A 93 -42.39 16.99 25.98
N LYS A 94 -42.19 15.94 26.78
CA LYS A 94 -42.98 15.69 27.98
C LYS A 94 -42.11 15.17 29.11
N PHE A 95 -42.33 15.69 30.31
CA PHE A 95 -41.73 15.14 31.52
C PHE A 95 -42.57 15.44 32.77
N ALA A 96 -42.40 14.58 33.79
CA ALA A 96 -43.03 14.75 35.10
C ALA A 96 -41.98 15.03 36.17
N LEU A 97 -42.34 15.88 37.12
CA LEU A 97 -41.56 16.20 38.31
C LEU A 97 -41.99 15.32 39.49
N ASN A 98 -41.02 14.91 40.31
CA ASN A 98 -41.32 14.24 41.56
C ASN A 98 -41.95 15.22 42.56
N PHE A 99 -43.26 15.13 42.76
CA PHE A 99 -44.01 16.04 43.64
C PHE A 99 -43.42 16.15 45.05
N GLY A 100 -43.08 15.02 45.68
CA GLY A 100 -42.54 14.99 47.03
C GLY A 100 -41.18 15.69 47.14
N GLN A 101 -40.36 15.65 46.08
CA GLN A 101 -39.09 16.36 46.03
C GLN A 101 -39.27 17.83 45.64
N LEU A 102 -40.26 18.15 44.81
CA LEU A 102 -40.59 19.53 44.44
C LEU A 102 -41.00 20.36 45.66
N LEU A 103 -41.80 19.78 46.57
CA LEU A 103 -42.14 20.39 47.87
C LEU A 103 -40.93 20.65 48.76
N ARG A 104 -39.82 19.93 48.54
CA ARG A 104 -38.53 20.10 49.23
C ARG A 104 -37.59 21.04 48.46
N GLY A 105 -38.08 21.73 47.44
CA GLY A 105 -37.29 22.63 46.59
C GLY A 105 -36.32 21.91 45.65
N LYS A 106 -36.61 20.65 45.29
CA LYS A 106 -35.77 19.83 44.40
C LYS A 106 -36.52 19.48 43.11
N TYR A 107 -35.88 19.70 41.98
CA TYR A 107 -36.42 19.48 40.63
C TYR A 107 -35.92 18.15 40.10
N ILE A 108 -36.67 17.08 40.38
CA ILE A 108 -36.29 15.71 40.00
C ILE A 108 -37.20 15.21 38.89
N ILE A 109 -36.60 14.87 37.75
CA ILE A 109 -37.27 14.35 36.56
C ILE A 109 -36.79 12.90 36.36
N GLU A 110 -37.73 11.95 36.42
CA GLU A 110 -37.43 10.53 36.25
C GLU A 110 -37.13 10.20 34.77
N THR A 111 -38.02 10.62 33.87
CA THR A 111 -37.88 10.46 32.43
C THR A 111 -38.38 11.70 31.71
N MET A 112 -37.59 12.19 30.75
CA MET A 112 -37.97 13.21 29.77
C MET A 112 -37.96 12.58 28.38
N GLU A 113 -39.05 12.71 27.64
CA GLU A 113 -39.16 12.21 26.26
C GLU A 113 -39.04 13.39 25.31
N VAL A 114 -38.04 13.34 24.43
CA VAL A 114 -37.78 14.32 23.38
C VAL A 114 -37.95 13.62 22.03
N ASN A 115 -39.07 13.90 21.37
CA ASN A 115 -39.42 13.27 20.11
C ASN A 115 -39.21 14.22 18.93
N ASN A 116 -39.01 13.65 17.74
CA ASN A 116 -38.82 14.37 16.48
C ASN A 116 -37.72 15.46 16.57
N LEU A 117 -36.55 15.11 17.10
CA LEU A 117 -35.38 15.98 17.06
C LEU A 117 -34.83 16.11 15.64
N ILE A 118 -34.67 17.34 15.18
CA ILE A 118 -34.15 17.72 13.86
C ILE A 118 -32.99 18.69 14.07
N LEU A 119 -31.87 18.49 13.37
CA LEU A 119 -30.69 19.35 13.47
C LEU A 119 -30.65 20.34 12.30
N GLY A 120 -30.12 21.54 12.53
CA GLY A 120 -29.76 22.47 11.45
C GLY A 120 -30.94 23.06 10.67
N THR A 121 -32.13 23.19 11.26
CA THR A 121 -33.30 23.75 10.55
C THR A 121 -33.12 25.25 10.29
N THR A 122 -33.58 25.74 9.14
CA THR A 122 -33.52 27.18 8.81
C THR A 122 -34.53 27.95 9.64
N ARG A 123 -34.12 29.09 10.22
CA ARG A 123 -35.00 29.95 11.01
C ARG A 123 -35.65 31.03 10.14
N THR A 124 -36.85 31.45 10.54
CA THR A 124 -37.54 32.62 9.97
C THR A 124 -37.14 33.94 10.64
N THR A 125 -36.56 33.87 11.84
CA THR A 125 -36.11 35.03 12.62
C THR A 125 -34.69 34.81 13.16
N ASP A 126 -33.90 35.88 13.17
CA ASP A 126 -32.54 35.86 13.72
C ASP A 126 -32.57 35.47 15.21
N GLY A 127 -31.80 34.44 15.55
CA GLY A 127 -31.63 33.90 16.90
C GLY A 127 -30.36 34.39 17.62
N SER A 128 -29.65 35.37 17.06
CA SER A 128 -28.44 35.93 17.67
C SER A 128 -28.78 36.75 18.92
N LEU A 129 -28.10 36.48 20.03
CA LEU A 129 -28.19 37.28 21.25
C LEU A 129 -27.01 38.27 21.38
N PRO A 130 -27.19 39.42 22.06
CA PRO A 130 -26.09 40.34 22.35
C PRO A 130 -25.00 39.61 23.15
N LYS A 131 -23.77 39.57 22.63
CA LYS A 131 -22.65 38.91 23.32
C LYS A 131 -22.38 39.60 24.67
N PRO A 132 -22.41 38.89 25.80
CA PRO A 132 -21.91 39.44 27.05
C PRO A 132 -20.39 39.68 26.94
N ILE A 133 -19.92 40.81 27.47
CA ILE A 133 -18.50 41.17 27.50
C ILE A 133 -17.82 40.29 28.55
N THR A 134 -17.20 39.19 28.15
CA THR A 134 -16.34 38.39 29.03
C THR A 134 -14.90 38.93 29.03
N PRO A 135 -14.23 39.05 30.19
CA PRO A 135 -12.82 39.42 30.24
C PRO A 135 -11.96 38.29 29.64
N ALA A 136 -11.04 38.66 28.76
CA ALA A 136 -10.12 37.74 28.09
C ALA A 136 -9.31 36.93 29.11
N SER A 137 -9.41 35.60 29.08
CA SER A 137 -8.55 34.72 29.87
C SER A 137 -7.12 34.76 29.35
N SER A 138 -6.15 34.90 30.24
CA SER A 138 -4.72 35.10 29.96
C SER A 138 -3.94 33.85 29.54
N SER A 139 -4.61 32.77 29.16
CA SER A 139 -3.96 31.54 28.69
C SER A 139 -4.65 31.09 27.40
N PRO A 140 -3.91 30.87 26.29
CA PRO A 140 -4.54 30.53 25.03
C PRO A 140 -5.28 29.19 25.16
N GLY A 141 -6.53 29.16 24.71
CA GLY A 141 -7.40 27.98 24.76
C GLY A 141 -6.84 26.82 23.95
N LEU A 142 -7.42 25.62 24.10
CA LEU A 142 -7.03 24.43 23.32
C LEU A 142 -7.07 24.72 21.81
N THR A 143 -8.07 25.51 21.39
CA THR A 143 -8.31 25.94 20.00
C THR A 143 -7.28 26.95 19.47
N GLU A 144 -6.80 27.88 20.29
CA GLU A 144 -5.79 28.88 19.90
C GLU A 144 -4.39 28.28 19.79
N GLN A 145 -4.02 27.38 20.71
CA GLN A 145 -2.75 26.64 20.65
C GLN A 145 -2.72 25.72 19.42
N ALA A 146 -3.82 25.02 19.18
CA ALA A 146 -4.06 24.20 18.00
C ALA A 146 -3.89 24.96 16.67
N ALA A 147 -4.53 26.12 16.53
CA ALA A 147 -4.47 26.93 15.31
C ALA A 147 -3.05 27.42 15.01
N SER A 148 -2.27 27.75 16.05
CA SER A 148 -0.87 28.17 15.89
C SER A 148 0.06 27.06 15.36
N MET A 149 -0.21 25.80 15.71
CA MET A 149 0.55 24.63 15.27
C MET A 149 0.37 24.35 13.76
N ILE A 150 -0.85 24.48 13.22
CA ILE A 150 -1.14 24.31 11.77
C ILE A 150 -0.27 25.24 10.92
N ASN A 151 -0.11 26.48 11.38
CA ASN A 151 0.65 27.51 10.67
C ASN A 151 2.17 27.28 10.76
N SER A 152 2.65 26.62 11.81
CA SER A 152 4.08 26.35 12.02
C SER A 152 4.58 25.04 11.35
N GLN A 153 3.75 24.00 11.31
CA GLN A 153 4.11 22.69 10.73
C GLN A 153 3.83 22.56 9.21
N GLY A 154 3.19 23.55 8.58
CA GLY A 154 2.91 23.58 7.14
C GLY A 154 4.15 23.74 6.23
N SER A 155 5.36 23.58 6.76
CA SER A 155 6.64 23.82 6.05
C SER A 155 7.57 22.61 6.02
N ASN A 156 7.05 21.38 6.15
CA ASN A 156 7.85 20.22 5.79
C ASN A 156 8.05 20.21 4.27
N LYS A 157 9.29 20.48 3.86
CA LYS A 157 9.80 20.53 2.48
C LYS A 157 9.18 19.40 1.67
N ALA A 158 8.28 19.76 0.76
CA ALA A 158 7.83 18.86 -0.29
C ALA A 158 9.07 18.31 -1.01
N ALA A 159 9.18 16.99 -1.10
CA ALA A 159 10.06 16.38 -2.08
C ALA A 159 9.58 16.88 -3.45
N SER A 160 10.41 17.70 -4.10
CA SER A 160 10.07 18.28 -5.39
C SER A 160 9.98 17.16 -6.43
N PHE A 161 8.76 16.88 -6.88
CA PHE A 161 8.47 16.09 -8.07
C PHE A 161 8.97 16.84 -9.31
N ASP A 162 10.27 16.77 -9.58
CA ASP A 162 10.85 17.36 -10.79
C ASP A 162 10.75 16.37 -11.95
N ILE A 163 9.53 16.30 -12.51
CA ILE A 163 9.17 15.46 -13.67
C ILE A 163 10.01 15.83 -14.91
N GLU A 164 10.45 17.09 -15.01
CA GLU A 164 11.31 17.59 -16.09
C GLU A 164 12.74 17.02 -16.01
N LYS A 165 13.22 16.69 -14.81
CA LYS A 165 14.49 15.96 -14.62
C LYS A 165 14.36 14.50 -15.06
N ILE A 166 13.26 13.85 -14.71
CA ILE A 166 12.96 12.44 -15.03
C ILE A 166 12.83 12.22 -16.55
N LYS A 167 12.22 13.17 -17.27
CA LYS A 167 12.02 13.10 -18.73
C LYS A 167 13.33 13.15 -19.53
N ARG A 168 14.40 13.72 -18.98
CA ARG A 168 15.71 13.86 -19.65
C ARG A 168 16.59 12.61 -19.59
N GLU A 169 16.32 11.68 -18.68
CA GLU A 169 17.20 10.52 -18.42
C GLU A 169 16.88 9.27 -19.27
N LEU A 170 15.82 9.28 -20.09
CA LEU A 170 15.37 8.13 -20.87
C LEU A 170 15.63 8.29 -22.37
N ASN A 171 16.85 8.06 -22.84
CA ASN A 171 17.15 7.91 -24.27
C ASN A 171 17.82 6.57 -24.57
N ILE A 172 16.98 5.55 -24.74
CA ILE A 172 17.35 4.13 -24.97
C ILE A 172 18.06 3.94 -26.32
N ASP A 173 17.73 4.75 -27.33
CA ASP A 173 18.29 4.59 -28.68
C ASP A 173 19.78 4.90 -28.76
N SER A 174 20.27 5.79 -27.88
CA SER A 174 21.70 6.11 -27.78
C SER A 174 22.54 4.93 -27.25
N ILE A 175 21.94 4.02 -26.48
CA ILE A 175 22.63 2.91 -25.79
C ILE A 175 22.81 1.70 -26.73
N LEU A 176 21.98 1.56 -27.76
CA LEU A 176 21.98 0.43 -28.72
C LEU A 176 22.86 0.64 -29.97
N ASN A 177 23.88 1.52 -29.88
CA ASN A 177 24.81 1.76 -30.96
C ASN A 177 25.71 0.51 -31.23
N PRO A 178 25.77 -0.02 -32.46
CA PRO A 178 26.58 -1.20 -32.81
C PRO A 178 28.05 -1.12 -32.41
N ASN A 179 28.63 0.08 -32.43
CA ASN A 179 30.03 0.29 -32.09
C ASN A 179 30.35 0.04 -30.60
N ASN A 180 29.31 0.08 -29.75
CA ASN A 180 29.44 -0.16 -28.31
C ASN A 180 29.26 -1.64 -27.93
N LEU A 181 28.83 -2.49 -28.87
CA LEU A 181 28.58 -3.92 -28.64
C LEU A 181 29.84 -4.74 -28.91
N ALA A 182 30.33 -5.46 -27.90
CA ALA A 182 31.51 -6.31 -28.04
C ALA A 182 31.25 -7.47 -29.01
N THR A 183 30.03 -8.02 -29.01
CA THR A 183 29.59 -9.12 -29.87
C THR A 183 29.66 -8.71 -31.34
N TYR A 184 29.20 -7.51 -31.68
CA TYR A 184 29.21 -7.01 -33.05
C TYR A 184 30.65 -6.91 -33.60
N ARG A 185 31.57 -6.36 -32.81
CA ARG A 185 33.00 -6.27 -33.17
C ARG A 185 33.66 -7.65 -33.29
N ARG A 186 33.29 -8.59 -32.41
CA ARG A 186 33.81 -9.97 -32.44
C ARG A 186 33.34 -10.73 -33.67
N ILE A 187 32.08 -10.58 -34.09
CA ILE A 187 31.56 -11.18 -35.32
C ILE A 187 32.32 -10.68 -36.54
N ASP A 188 32.55 -9.37 -36.67
CA ASP A 188 33.31 -8.80 -37.78
C ASP A 188 34.77 -9.30 -37.80
N SER A 189 35.40 -9.42 -36.62
CA SER A 189 36.72 -10.02 -36.48
C SER A 189 36.75 -11.50 -36.87
N LEU A 190 35.74 -12.29 -36.47
CA LEU A 190 35.65 -13.71 -36.79
C LEU A 190 35.44 -13.94 -38.28
N LYS A 191 34.59 -13.13 -38.93
CA LYS A 191 34.40 -13.16 -40.39
C LYS A 191 35.73 -13.02 -41.13
N LYS A 192 36.57 -12.08 -40.69
CA LYS A 192 37.90 -11.88 -41.27
C LYS A 192 38.80 -13.10 -41.03
N GLN A 193 38.88 -13.58 -39.78
CA GLN A 193 39.71 -14.72 -39.40
C GLN A 193 39.31 -16.03 -40.11
N ILE A 194 38.02 -16.28 -40.31
CA ILE A 194 37.51 -17.46 -41.04
C ILE A 194 37.86 -17.37 -42.54
N ASN A 195 37.79 -16.17 -43.13
CA ASN A 195 38.23 -15.98 -44.51
C ASN A 195 39.73 -16.24 -44.67
N ASP A 196 40.55 -15.68 -43.79
CA ASP A 196 42.00 -15.86 -43.80
C ASP A 196 42.36 -17.36 -43.61
N ALA A 197 41.73 -18.03 -42.64
CA ALA A 197 41.90 -19.47 -42.44
C ALA A 197 41.43 -20.30 -43.64
N GLY A 198 40.37 -19.88 -44.32
CA GLY A 198 39.90 -20.52 -45.55
C GLY A 198 40.95 -20.50 -46.67
N VAL A 199 41.75 -19.42 -46.76
CA VAL A 199 42.88 -19.33 -47.70
C VAL A 199 43.99 -20.30 -47.29
N GLU A 200 44.36 -20.34 -46.01
CA GLU A 200 45.38 -21.26 -45.48
C GLU A 200 45.00 -22.74 -45.62
N TRP A 201 43.74 -23.08 -45.35
CA TRP A 201 43.23 -24.45 -45.53
C TRP A 201 43.25 -24.86 -46.99
N LYS A 202 42.89 -23.96 -47.91
CA LYS A 202 42.99 -24.23 -49.35
C LYS A 202 44.43 -24.51 -49.77
N ALA A 203 45.38 -23.67 -49.35
CA ALA A 203 46.80 -23.89 -49.63
C ALA A 203 47.29 -25.24 -49.05
N THR A 204 46.87 -25.59 -47.83
CA THR A 204 47.20 -26.87 -47.19
C THR A 204 46.61 -28.06 -47.96
N LEU A 205 45.37 -27.94 -48.45
CA LEU A 205 44.73 -28.95 -49.29
C LEU A 205 45.42 -29.11 -50.64
N ASP A 206 45.85 -28.01 -51.26
CA ASP A 206 46.56 -28.05 -52.54
C ASP A 206 47.93 -28.75 -52.38
N GLU A 207 48.60 -28.60 -51.23
CA GLU A 207 49.80 -29.36 -50.88
C GLU A 207 49.53 -30.86 -50.63
N ILE A 208 48.40 -31.19 -50.00
CA ILE A 208 47.94 -32.58 -49.87
C ILE A 208 47.65 -33.16 -51.27
N GLU A 209 47.01 -32.40 -52.15
CA GLU A 209 46.69 -32.79 -53.52
C GLU A 209 47.97 -33.09 -54.33
N LYS A 210 49.02 -32.26 -54.21
CA LYS A 210 50.33 -32.52 -54.82
C LYS A 210 50.93 -33.86 -54.38
N SER A 211 50.62 -34.31 -53.17
CA SER A 211 51.10 -35.61 -52.65
C SER A 211 50.41 -36.81 -53.32
N LYS A 212 49.34 -36.61 -54.11
CA LYS A 212 48.71 -37.70 -54.89
C LYS A 212 49.65 -38.28 -55.94
N SER A 213 50.52 -37.48 -56.56
CA SER A 213 51.50 -38.01 -57.52
C SER A 213 52.48 -38.98 -56.85
N ARG A 214 52.98 -38.63 -55.66
CA ARG A 214 53.84 -39.50 -54.84
C ARG A 214 53.11 -40.80 -54.45
N LEU A 215 51.82 -40.74 -54.12
CA LEU A 215 51.01 -41.95 -53.89
C LEU A 215 50.84 -42.82 -55.13
N SER A 216 50.63 -42.22 -56.32
CA SER A 216 50.56 -42.96 -57.58
C SER A 216 51.89 -43.61 -57.95
N GLU A 217 53.02 -42.95 -57.67
CA GLU A 217 54.36 -43.54 -57.84
C GLU A 217 54.58 -44.72 -56.87
N ILE A 218 54.19 -44.59 -55.61
CA ILE A 218 54.23 -45.65 -54.60
C ILE A 218 53.41 -46.86 -55.07
N GLU A 219 52.19 -46.64 -55.57
CA GLU A 219 51.35 -47.69 -56.15
C GLU A 219 52.04 -48.39 -57.33
N SER A 220 52.62 -47.62 -58.26
CA SER A 220 53.31 -48.16 -59.43
C SER A 220 54.51 -49.01 -59.03
N LYS A 221 55.35 -48.50 -58.12
CA LYS A 221 56.51 -49.23 -57.57
C LYS A 221 56.07 -50.52 -56.86
N ALA A 222 54.98 -50.48 -56.09
CA ALA A 222 54.43 -51.67 -55.44
C ALA A 222 53.93 -52.72 -56.45
N LYS A 223 53.22 -52.31 -57.50
CA LYS A 223 52.73 -53.20 -58.57
C LYS A 223 53.86 -53.84 -59.38
N GLN A 224 54.99 -53.17 -59.54
CA GLN A 224 56.17 -53.69 -60.23
C GLN A 224 56.88 -54.83 -59.47
N ILE A 225 56.57 -55.04 -58.19
CA ILE A 225 57.10 -56.18 -57.43
C ILE A 225 56.51 -57.49 -57.98
N ASN A 226 57.27 -58.17 -58.83
CA ASN A 226 56.89 -59.47 -59.38
C ASN A 226 57.26 -60.61 -58.43
N VAL A 227 56.31 -60.99 -57.57
CA VAL A 227 56.47 -62.08 -56.59
C VAL A 227 56.77 -63.43 -57.26
N GLY A 228 56.29 -63.65 -58.49
CA GLY A 228 56.52 -64.88 -59.26
C GLY A 228 57.94 -64.98 -59.84
N ALA A 229 58.66 -63.86 -59.98
CA ALA A 229 60.04 -63.85 -60.47
C ALA A 229 61.09 -64.17 -59.39
N ILE A 230 60.66 -64.28 -58.12
CA ILE A 230 61.52 -64.63 -56.99
C ILE A 230 61.88 -66.12 -57.07
N LYS A 231 63.15 -66.43 -57.37
CA LYS A 231 63.67 -67.79 -57.60
C LYS A 231 64.81 -68.19 -56.64
N ASP A 232 65.37 -67.24 -55.91
CA ASP A 232 66.47 -67.45 -54.97
C ASP A 232 66.41 -66.47 -53.78
N ILE A 233 67.23 -66.71 -52.75
CA ILE A 233 67.25 -65.88 -51.54
C ILE A 233 67.72 -64.44 -51.82
N ALA A 234 68.60 -64.23 -52.80
CA ALA A 234 69.14 -62.91 -53.12
C ALA A 234 68.06 -62.00 -53.74
N SER A 235 67.34 -62.50 -54.75
CA SER A 235 66.19 -61.84 -55.38
C SER A 235 65.05 -61.59 -54.39
N ALA A 236 64.84 -62.51 -53.45
CA ALA A 236 63.83 -62.35 -52.40
C ALA A 236 64.20 -61.26 -51.38
N THR A 237 65.47 -61.18 -50.97
CA THR A 237 65.97 -60.13 -50.06
C THR A 237 65.86 -58.74 -50.70
N ASN A 238 66.20 -58.63 -51.98
CA ASN A 238 66.05 -57.37 -52.74
C ASN A 238 64.57 -56.94 -52.86
N ALA A 239 63.66 -57.88 -53.15
CA ALA A 239 62.23 -57.60 -53.21
C ALA A 239 61.67 -57.13 -51.85
N LEU A 240 62.11 -57.73 -50.74
CA LEU A 240 61.70 -57.34 -49.39
C LEU A 240 62.23 -55.95 -49.01
N ASN A 241 63.50 -55.66 -49.32
CA ASN A 241 64.07 -54.34 -49.06
C ASN A 241 63.36 -53.26 -49.89
N ASN A 242 63.02 -53.56 -51.15
CA ASN A 242 62.21 -52.66 -51.98
C ASN A 242 60.80 -52.44 -51.40
N ALA A 243 60.10 -53.52 -51.00
CA ALA A 243 58.79 -53.43 -50.36
C ALA A 243 58.82 -52.64 -49.05
N LYS A 244 59.86 -52.81 -48.21
CA LYS A 244 60.08 -52.03 -47.00
C LYS A 244 60.32 -50.55 -47.30
N SER A 245 61.13 -50.24 -48.32
CA SER A 245 61.36 -48.86 -48.77
C SER A 245 60.06 -48.18 -49.22
N ILE A 246 59.25 -48.87 -50.02
CA ILE A 246 57.96 -48.36 -50.50
C ILE A 246 56.97 -48.15 -49.34
N LEU A 247 56.96 -49.05 -48.35
CA LEU A 247 56.15 -48.89 -47.14
C LEU A 247 56.60 -47.68 -46.30
N ASN A 248 57.91 -47.44 -46.20
CA ASN A 248 58.43 -46.26 -45.53
C ASN A 248 58.01 -44.97 -46.24
N ASP A 249 58.14 -44.91 -47.58
CA ASP A 249 57.66 -43.79 -48.40
C ASP A 249 56.15 -43.52 -48.17
N ALA A 250 55.34 -44.58 -48.13
CA ALA A 250 53.91 -44.46 -47.87
C ALA A 250 53.60 -43.96 -46.44
N ASN A 251 54.36 -44.40 -45.45
CA ASN A 251 54.24 -43.94 -44.07
C ASN A 251 54.69 -42.48 -43.87
N GLU A 252 55.68 -42.01 -44.62
CA GLU A 252 56.05 -40.59 -44.65
C GLU A 252 54.90 -39.74 -45.18
N VAL A 253 54.28 -40.15 -46.30
CA VAL A 253 53.09 -39.46 -46.85
C VAL A 253 51.94 -39.48 -45.84
N LYS A 254 51.71 -40.61 -45.16
CA LYS A 254 50.70 -40.73 -44.09
C LYS A 254 50.96 -39.76 -42.94
N THR A 255 52.20 -39.66 -42.50
CA THR A 255 52.59 -38.77 -41.39
C THR A 255 52.41 -37.29 -41.77
N SER A 256 52.84 -36.92 -42.98
CA SER A 256 52.62 -35.57 -43.53
C SER A 256 51.14 -35.23 -43.66
N PHE A 257 50.34 -36.17 -44.19
CA PHE A 257 48.88 -36.02 -44.30
C PHE A 257 48.24 -35.83 -42.93
N ASN A 258 48.53 -36.69 -41.95
CA ASN A 258 47.96 -36.60 -40.61
C ASN A 258 48.31 -35.27 -39.92
N THR A 259 49.54 -34.79 -40.09
CA THR A 259 49.97 -33.48 -39.56
C THR A 259 49.14 -32.34 -40.16
N ARG A 260 49.00 -32.32 -41.49
CA ARG A 260 48.21 -31.29 -42.21
C ARG A 260 46.71 -31.40 -41.92
N LYS A 261 46.19 -32.63 -41.79
CA LYS A 261 44.81 -32.90 -41.37
C LYS A 261 44.54 -32.37 -39.97
N SER A 262 45.47 -32.54 -39.02
CA SER A 262 45.33 -31.97 -37.66
C SER A 262 45.23 -30.46 -37.71
N VAL A 263 46.12 -29.77 -38.44
CA VAL A 263 46.11 -28.30 -38.55
C VAL A 263 44.75 -27.77 -39.02
N ILE A 264 44.14 -28.39 -40.04
CA ILE A 264 42.82 -27.99 -40.52
C ILE A 264 41.74 -28.31 -39.48
N THR A 265 41.77 -29.51 -38.89
CA THR A 265 40.75 -29.98 -37.93
C THR A 265 40.76 -29.13 -36.65
N ASP A 266 41.94 -28.80 -36.14
CA ASP A 266 42.14 -27.93 -34.97
C ASP A 266 41.64 -26.51 -35.26
N GLY A 267 41.90 -25.99 -36.47
CA GLY A 267 41.35 -24.73 -36.94
C GLY A 267 39.83 -24.73 -36.98
N VAL A 268 39.22 -25.77 -37.57
CA VAL A 268 37.76 -25.94 -37.62
C VAL A 268 37.16 -25.98 -36.21
N ASN A 269 37.74 -26.77 -35.30
CA ASN A 269 37.28 -26.87 -33.92
C ASN A 269 37.40 -25.52 -33.18
N LYS A 270 38.51 -24.80 -33.37
CA LYS A 270 38.73 -23.47 -32.78
C LYS A 270 37.68 -22.45 -33.22
N PHE A 271 37.35 -22.40 -34.51
CA PHE A 271 36.34 -21.47 -35.03
C PHE A 271 34.92 -21.89 -34.63
N GLY A 272 34.63 -23.19 -34.57
CA GLY A 272 33.37 -23.70 -34.01
C GLY A 272 33.19 -23.27 -32.55
N GLY A 273 34.23 -23.39 -31.72
CA GLY A 273 34.22 -22.86 -30.35
C GLY A 273 34.02 -21.34 -30.31
N SER A 274 34.76 -20.59 -31.14
CA SER A 274 34.66 -19.13 -31.16
C SER A 274 33.29 -18.59 -31.62
N ILE A 275 32.55 -19.35 -32.44
CA ILE A 275 31.17 -19.04 -32.83
C ILE A 275 30.20 -19.32 -31.68
N ASN A 276 30.42 -20.41 -30.94
CA ASN A 276 29.61 -20.72 -29.74
C ASN A 276 29.80 -19.68 -28.63
N ASP A 277 31.02 -19.15 -28.46
CA ASP A 277 31.33 -18.10 -27.47
C ASP A 277 30.59 -16.77 -27.73
N LEU A 278 30.00 -16.58 -28.92
CA LEU A 278 29.21 -15.38 -29.24
C LEU A 278 27.95 -15.27 -28.38
N ASP A 279 27.39 -16.39 -27.91
CA ASP A 279 26.21 -16.39 -27.03
C ASP A 279 26.52 -15.76 -25.67
N ASP A 280 27.65 -16.15 -25.07
CA ASP A 280 28.09 -15.60 -23.79
C ASP A 280 28.43 -14.11 -23.89
N LEU A 281 29.03 -13.71 -25.03
CA LEU A 281 29.36 -12.32 -25.31
C LEU A 281 28.10 -11.47 -25.54
N ALA A 282 27.09 -12.01 -26.23
CA ALA A 282 25.79 -11.36 -26.41
C ALA A 282 25.05 -11.21 -25.07
N ALA A 283 25.13 -12.22 -24.20
CA ALA A 283 24.59 -12.15 -22.85
C ALA A 283 25.31 -11.09 -21.99
N GLN A 284 26.62 -10.91 -22.18
CA GLN A 284 27.39 -9.86 -21.51
C GLN A 284 27.04 -8.46 -22.01
N ASP A 285 26.93 -8.25 -23.33
CA ASP A 285 26.46 -6.99 -23.91
C ASP A 285 25.06 -6.63 -23.40
N PHE A 286 24.14 -7.60 -23.32
CA PHE A 286 22.81 -7.40 -22.74
C PHE A 286 22.89 -6.89 -21.29
N ARG A 287 23.71 -7.53 -20.43
CA ARG A 287 23.89 -7.07 -19.03
C ARG A 287 24.44 -5.64 -18.96
N ASN A 288 25.40 -5.30 -19.82
CA ASN A 288 25.98 -3.96 -19.85
C ASN A 288 24.96 -2.89 -20.26
N VAL A 289 24.15 -3.17 -21.28
CA VAL A 289 23.11 -2.25 -21.76
C VAL A 289 22.02 -2.06 -20.70
N VAL A 290 21.59 -3.13 -20.01
CA VAL A 290 20.63 -3.05 -18.90
C VAL A 290 21.17 -2.20 -17.75
N ASN A 291 22.45 -2.34 -17.38
CA ASN A 291 23.06 -1.55 -16.31
C ASN A 291 23.18 -0.05 -16.63
N MET A 292 23.26 0.31 -17.92
CA MET A 292 23.29 1.70 -18.38
C MET A 292 21.89 2.33 -18.41
N ALA A 293 20.84 1.55 -18.61
CA ALA A 293 19.44 1.98 -18.64
C ALA A 293 18.86 2.21 -17.22
N ARG A 294 19.55 2.97 -16.37
CA ARG A 294 19.09 3.30 -15.01
C ARG A 294 17.72 3.96 -15.10
N LEU A 295 16.74 3.38 -14.41
CA LEU A 295 15.42 3.99 -14.31
C LEU A 295 15.43 5.15 -13.31
N PRO A 296 14.63 6.19 -13.57
CA PRO A 296 14.48 7.29 -12.66
C PRO A 296 13.85 6.84 -11.33
N ASP A 297 14.32 7.43 -10.24
CA ASP A 297 13.72 7.25 -8.92
C ASP A 297 12.40 8.04 -8.86
N LEU A 298 11.30 7.32 -8.60
CA LEU A 298 9.93 7.83 -8.51
C LEU A 298 9.41 7.73 -7.07
N SER A 299 10.26 7.94 -6.06
CA SER A 299 9.82 7.92 -4.66
C SER A 299 8.70 8.93 -4.40
N MET A 300 7.59 8.46 -3.81
CA MET A 300 6.37 9.23 -3.54
C MET A 300 6.17 9.55 -2.06
N ASN A 301 7.26 9.55 -1.28
CA ASN A 301 7.21 9.68 0.17
C ASN A 301 6.68 11.06 0.59
N GLY A 302 5.77 11.10 1.58
CA GLY A 302 5.29 12.34 2.19
C GLY A 302 4.11 13.01 1.47
N ILE A 303 3.62 12.46 0.36
CA ILE A 303 2.45 13.00 -0.36
C ILE A 303 1.20 12.88 0.52
N ALA A 304 1.04 11.76 1.22
CA ALA A 304 -0.16 11.50 1.98
C ALA A 304 -0.37 12.51 3.12
N ALA A 305 0.71 12.84 3.85
CA ALA A 305 0.69 13.86 4.89
C ALA A 305 0.39 15.26 4.33
N MET A 306 0.89 15.57 3.13
CA MET A 306 0.66 16.86 2.48
C MET A 306 -0.80 17.05 2.04
N VAL A 307 -1.39 16.02 1.42
CA VAL A 307 -2.75 16.09 0.85
C VAL A 307 -3.81 15.99 1.94
N LEU A 308 -3.66 15.05 2.87
CA LEU A 308 -4.71 14.72 3.84
C LEU A 308 -4.54 15.45 5.18
N GLY A 309 -3.29 15.74 5.57
CA GLY A 309 -2.96 16.21 6.92
C GLY A 309 -3.62 17.54 7.25
N LYS A 310 -3.50 18.56 6.39
CA LYS A 310 -3.98 19.91 6.71
C LYS A 310 -5.49 19.99 6.90
N ASP A 311 -6.26 19.35 6.02
CA ASP A 311 -7.72 19.42 6.05
C ASP A 311 -8.33 18.59 7.17
N LEU A 312 -7.78 17.40 7.43
CA LEU A 312 -8.21 16.56 8.56
C LEU A 312 -7.89 17.23 9.89
N LEU A 313 -6.70 17.82 10.02
CA LEU A 313 -6.31 18.55 11.23
C LEU A 313 -7.23 19.74 11.47
N ARG A 314 -7.52 20.55 10.44
CA ARG A 314 -8.45 21.69 10.55
C ARG A 314 -9.82 21.27 11.09
N LYS A 315 -10.40 20.20 10.57
CA LYS A 315 -11.69 19.67 11.07
C LYS A 315 -11.57 19.15 12.50
N ALA A 316 -10.51 18.42 12.83
CA ALA A 316 -10.29 17.92 14.18
C ALA A 316 -10.24 19.06 15.22
N TYR A 317 -9.60 20.18 14.87
CA TYR A 317 -9.52 21.34 15.75
C TYR A 317 -10.85 22.05 15.99
N GLU A 318 -11.72 22.12 14.98
CA GLU A 318 -13.08 22.64 15.15
C GLU A 318 -13.85 21.84 16.22
N TYR A 319 -13.72 20.51 16.21
CA TYR A 319 -14.40 19.65 17.19
C TYR A 319 -13.86 19.78 18.62
N LEU A 320 -12.57 20.12 18.80
CA LEU A 320 -12.03 20.41 20.13
C LEU A 320 -12.69 21.62 20.79
N GLY A 321 -13.17 22.59 19.99
CA GLY A 321 -13.93 23.73 20.53
C GLY A 321 -15.21 23.31 21.25
N TYR A 322 -15.91 22.28 20.77
CA TYR A 322 -17.10 21.74 21.44
C TYR A 322 -16.76 21.03 22.76
N VAL A 323 -15.62 20.32 22.80
CA VAL A 323 -15.12 19.68 24.03
C VAL A 323 -14.81 20.76 25.09
N GLU A 324 -14.14 21.84 24.70
CA GLU A 324 -13.82 22.97 25.58
C GLU A 324 -15.09 23.66 26.11
N LYS A 325 -16.10 23.87 25.26
CA LYS A 325 -17.40 24.43 25.67
C LYS A 325 -18.14 23.52 26.66
N ALA A 326 -18.17 22.21 26.41
CA ALA A 326 -18.79 21.26 27.33
C ALA A 326 -18.12 21.30 28.71
N ARG A 327 -16.78 21.40 28.73
CA ARG A 327 -16.01 21.46 29.98
C ARG A 327 -16.23 22.71 30.80
N THR A 328 -16.37 23.87 30.15
CA THR A 328 -16.63 25.14 30.83
C THR A 328 -18.07 25.23 31.34
N THR A 329 -19.02 24.53 30.70
CA THR A 329 -20.44 24.56 31.08
C THR A 329 -20.78 23.54 32.17
N ILE A 330 -20.13 22.37 32.18
CA ILE A 330 -20.33 21.33 33.19
C ILE A 330 -19.39 21.57 34.37
N HIS A 331 -19.91 22.12 35.46
CA HIS A 331 -19.14 22.42 36.67
C HIS A 331 -18.66 21.16 37.40
N ASN A 332 -17.48 21.25 38.04
CA ASN A 332 -16.98 20.18 38.90
C ASN A 332 -17.87 20.01 40.13
N SER A 333 -18.11 18.76 40.56
CA SER A 333 -18.76 18.47 41.83
C SER A 333 -17.67 18.35 42.89
N SER A 334 -17.86 19.00 44.04
CA SER A 334 -16.92 18.90 45.16
C SER A 334 -17.66 18.54 46.42
N ASP A 335 -17.21 17.48 47.08
CA ASP A 335 -17.67 17.12 48.42
C ASP A 335 -17.16 18.10 49.48
N LYS A 336 -16.14 18.91 49.14
CA LYS A 336 -15.55 19.89 50.05
C LYS A 336 -16.38 21.17 50.02
N PRO A 337 -16.86 21.67 51.19
CA PRO A 337 -17.57 22.93 51.24
C PRO A 337 -16.65 24.06 50.74
N PRO A 338 -17.17 25.06 50.01
CA PRO A 338 -16.39 26.22 49.62
C PRO A 338 -15.81 26.87 50.88
N ILE A 339 -14.51 27.17 50.86
CA ILE A 339 -13.85 27.88 51.94
C ILE A 339 -14.29 29.35 51.85
N GLU A 340 -15.41 29.67 52.50
CA GLU A 340 -15.80 31.06 52.71
C GLU A 340 -15.07 31.62 53.93
N THR A 341 -14.54 32.84 53.83
CA THR A 341 -14.13 33.62 55.00
C THR A 341 -15.34 34.44 55.47
N PRO A 342 -16.15 33.96 56.43
CA PRO A 342 -17.32 34.70 56.86
C PRO A 342 -16.91 36.04 57.47
N LYS A 343 -17.72 37.08 57.25
CA LYS A 343 -17.54 38.38 57.93
C LYS A 343 -17.48 38.17 59.45
N ARG A 344 -16.57 38.87 60.13
CA ARG A 344 -16.35 38.78 61.58
C ARG A 344 -17.68 38.77 62.36
N LEU A 345 -17.83 37.84 63.31
CA LEU A 345 -19.04 37.58 64.13
C LEU A 345 -20.25 37.00 63.38
N LYS A 346 -20.13 36.60 62.11
CA LYS A 346 -21.10 35.71 61.46
C LYS A 346 -20.55 34.28 61.42
N GLY A 347 -21.32 33.33 61.95
CA GLY A 347 -21.03 31.91 61.76
C GLY A 347 -21.27 31.48 60.31
N GLN A 348 -20.83 30.28 59.95
CA GLN A 348 -21.10 29.66 58.65
C GLN A 348 -21.87 28.35 58.83
N ASN A 349 -22.78 28.08 57.91
CA ASN A 349 -23.44 26.78 57.84
C ASN A 349 -22.58 25.84 57.00
N ILE A 350 -22.02 24.80 57.62
CA ILE A 350 -21.27 23.74 56.92
C ILE A 350 -22.26 22.62 56.64
N TYR A 351 -22.57 22.40 55.36
CA TYR A 351 -23.41 21.29 54.93
C TYR A 351 -22.54 20.05 54.74
N PHE A 352 -22.81 19.01 55.53
CA PHE A 352 -22.20 17.69 55.33
C PHE A 352 -23.00 16.97 54.24
N HIS A 353 -22.37 16.70 53.09
CA HIS A 353 -22.99 15.92 52.03
C HIS A 353 -23.13 14.46 52.48
N ALA A 354 -24.35 13.93 52.44
CA ALA A 354 -24.58 12.49 52.57
C ALA A 354 -24.56 11.86 51.18
N GLU A 355 -23.79 10.78 51.01
CA GLU A 355 -23.72 10.02 49.75
C GLU A 355 -25.13 9.53 49.34
N ARG A 356 -25.44 9.57 48.05
CA ARG A 356 -26.71 9.10 47.46
C ARG A 356 -27.94 9.87 47.96
N THR A 357 -27.87 11.19 47.98
CA THR A 357 -29.01 12.07 48.27
C THR A 357 -29.57 12.72 47.00
N TYR A 358 -30.79 13.28 47.09
CA TYR A 358 -31.35 14.03 45.97
C TYR A 358 -30.64 15.39 45.84
N PRO A 359 -30.02 15.69 44.69
CA PRO A 359 -29.50 17.03 44.39
C PRO A 359 -30.65 18.02 44.18
N LYS A 360 -30.34 19.32 44.03
CA LYS A 360 -31.37 20.34 43.75
C LYS A 360 -32.01 20.14 42.38
N PHE A 361 -31.25 19.63 41.41
CA PHE A 361 -31.69 19.36 40.05
C PHE A 361 -31.14 18.01 39.58
N TRP A 362 -32.03 17.15 39.08
CA TRP A 362 -31.65 15.87 38.49
C TRP A 362 -32.63 15.45 37.41
N ILE A 363 -32.15 15.32 36.18
CA ILE A 363 -32.81 14.56 35.13
C ILE A 363 -32.13 13.20 35.07
N LYS A 364 -32.83 12.17 35.52
CA LYS A 364 -32.28 10.81 35.55
C LYS A 364 -32.12 10.23 34.15
N LYS A 365 -33.09 10.48 33.27
CA LYS A 365 -33.13 9.94 31.91
C LYS A 365 -33.80 10.91 30.95
N ILE A 366 -33.15 11.18 29.83
CA ILE A 366 -33.74 11.78 28.63
C ILE A 366 -33.72 10.72 27.54
N LEU A 367 -34.86 10.45 26.91
CA LEU A 367 -34.97 9.64 25.71
C LEU A 367 -35.09 10.57 24.51
N ILE A 368 -34.20 10.41 23.54
CA ILE A 368 -34.14 11.24 22.34
C ILE A 368 -34.48 10.38 21.14
N SER A 369 -35.38 10.85 20.28
CA SER A 369 -35.62 10.28 18.96
C SER A 369 -35.94 11.36 17.94
N GLY A 370 -35.59 11.15 16.68
CA GLY A 370 -35.92 12.09 15.61
C GLY A 370 -35.34 11.67 14.26
N GLY A 371 -35.97 12.11 13.18
CA GLY A 371 -35.57 11.70 11.85
C GLY A 371 -36.54 12.15 10.75
N THR A 372 -36.19 11.83 9.52
CA THR A 372 -37.06 11.95 8.34
C THR A 372 -37.88 10.67 8.15
N ASP A 373 -38.92 10.75 7.33
CA ASP A 373 -39.83 9.64 7.09
C ASP A 373 -39.15 8.48 6.34
N GLN A 374 -38.89 7.39 7.06
CA GLN A 374 -38.30 6.16 6.53
C GLN A 374 -39.13 5.52 5.40
N THR A 375 -40.44 5.74 5.35
CA THR A 375 -41.32 5.10 4.35
C THR A 375 -41.28 5.78 2.99
N ASN A 376 -40.93 7.07 2.94
CA ASN A 376 -40.98 7.89 1.73
C ASN A 376 -39.59 8.37 1.26
N ASP A 377 -38.52 8.20 2.07
CA ASP A 377 -37.17 8.65 1.75
C ASP A 377 -36.13 7.50 1.85
N PRO A 378 -35.55 7.01 0.74
CA PRO A 378 -34.50 5.99 0.78
C PRO A 378 -33.18 6.49 1.39
N GLN A 379 -32.99 7.81 1.54
CA GLN A 379 -31.88 8.42 2.27
C GLN A 379 -32.28 8.88 3.67
N TYR A 380 -33.37 8.32 4.23
CA TYR A 380 -33.88 8.75 5.52
C TYR A 380 -32.79 8.85 6.57
N PHE A 381 -32.85 9.90 7.37
CA PHE A 381 -32.03 10.06 8.56
C PHE A 381 -32.86 9.70 9.78
N TYR A 382 -32.34 8.87 10.67
CA TYR A 382 -32.98 8.58 11.94
C TYR A 382 -31.95 8.51 13.06
N ALA A 383 -32.18 9.26 14.13
CA ALA A 383 -31.37 9.29 15.31
C ALA A 383 -32.20 8.90 16.54
N LYS A 384 -31.58 8.17 17.46
CA LYS A 384 -32.14 7.82 18.76
C LYS A 384 -31.04 7.75 19.81
N GLY A 385 -31.41 7.88 21.06
CA GLY A 385 -30.45 7.72 22.14
C GLY A 385 -31.00 8.11 23.50
N GLN A 386 -30.10 8.20 24.46
CA GLN A 386 -30.42 8.61 25.80
C GLN A 386 -29.31 9.43 26.45
N VAL A 387 -29.72 10.32 27.35
CA VAL A 387 -28.84 11.03 28.27
C VAL A 387 -29.24 10.65 29.68
N LEU A 388 -28.29 10.25 30.52
CA LEU A 388 -28.54 9.83 31.90
C LEU A 388 -27.83 10.76 32.87
N ASN A 389 -28.48 11.03 33.99
CA ASN A 389 -27.93 11.72 35.16
C ASN A 389 -27.41 13.15 34.90
N ILE A 390 -28.17 13.97 34.17
CA ILE A 390 -27.91 15.41 34.18
C ILE A 390 -28.24 15.92 35.59
N SER A 391 -27.23 16.38 36.32
CA SER A 391 -27.39 16.89 37.67
C SER A 391 -26.47 18.06 37.94
N ASN A 392 -26.90 18.93 38.85
CA ASN A 392 -26.06 20.00 39.37
C ASN A 392 -25.04 19.52 40.43
N ASP A 393 -25.10 18.25 40.86
CA ASP A 393 -24.19 17.66 41.84
C ASP A 393 -24.08 16.13 41.63
N GLN A 394 -23.00 15.68 41.00
CA GLN A 394 -22.76 14.26 40.71
C GLN A 394 -22.30 13.46 41.93
N CYS A 395 -21.75 14.12 42.95
CA CYS A 395 -21.38 13.45 44.20
C CYS A 395 -22.63 13.05 44.99
N ALA A 396 -23.64 13.93 45.02
CA ALA A 396 -24.94 13.62 45.61
C ALA A 396 -25.63 12.44 44.91
N THR A 397 -25.63 12.39 43.58
CA THR A 397 -26.25 11.27 42.82
C THR A 397 -25.40 9.99 42.87
N GLY A 398 -24.08 10.12 43.03
CA GLY A 398 -23.12 9.03 42.91
C GLY A 398 -22.95 8.50 41.48
N MET A 399 -23.46 9.21 40.46
CA MET A 399 -23.45 8.77 39.06
C MET A 399 -22.91 9.87 38.13
N PRO A 400 -22.07 9.53 37.14
CA PRO A 400 -21.63 10.49 36.13
C PRO A 400 -22.76 10.78 35.13
N LEU A 401 -22.65 11.91 34.44
CA LEU A 401 -23.47 12.20 33.25
C LEU A 401 -23.00 11.32 32.09
N THR A 402 -23.91 10.56 31.48
CA THR A 402 -23.61 9.73 30.31
C THR A 402 -24.53 10.06 29.14
N VAL A 403 -23.97 10.11 27.94
CA VAL A 403 -24.69 10.34 26.68
C VAL A 403 -24.43 9.12 25.79
N ASN A 404 -25.48 8.53 25.23
CA ASN A 404 -25.39 7.48 24.23
C ASN A 404 -26.36 7.81 23.09
N LEU A 405 -25.83 8.08 21.90
CA LEU A 405 -26.58 8.44 20.71
C LEU A 405 -26.22 7.49 19.57
N MET A 406 -27.21 7.16 18.75
CA MET A 406 -27.06 6.39 17.53
C MET A 406 -27.85 7.07 16.42
N ALA A 407 -27.28 7.13 15.23
CA ALA A 407 -27.97 7.62 14.04
C ALA A 407 -27.69 6.71 12.84
N THR A 408 -28.65 6.64 11.94
CA THR A 408 -28.57 5.90 10.69
C THR A 408 -29.03 6.80 9.55
N ARG A 409 -28.35 6.73 8.40
CA ARG A 409 -28.78 7.36 7.15
C ARG A 409 -28.87 6.32 6.05
N GLY A 410 -30.03 6.25 5.37
CA GLY A 410 -30.28 5.35 4.25
C GLY A 410 -30.05 3.87 4.54
N GLY A 411 -30.08 3.46 5.81
CA GLY A 411 -29.80 2.10 6.28
C GLY A 411 -28.35 1.63 6.17
N THR A 412 -27.45 2.39 5.53
CA THR A 412 -26.07 1.98 5.23
C THR A 412 -25.02 2.76 5.99
N THR A 413 -25.26 4.05 6.25
CA THR A 413 -24.39 4.87 7.08
C THR A 413 -24.88 4.83 8.51
N THR A 414 -24.02 4.50 9.47
CA THR A 414 -24.37 4.55 10.90
C THR A 414 -23.36 5.38 11.68
N LEU A 415 -23.83 6.13 12.67
CA LEU A 415 -23.05 6.92 13.60
C LEU A 415 -23.42 6.50 15.03
N SER A 416 -22.44 6.21 15.87
CA SER A 416 -22.62 6.09 17.31
C SER A 416 -21.77 7.14 18.03
N PHE A 417 -22.28 7.67 19.13
CA PHE A 417 -21.59 8.62 19.98
C PHE A 417 -21.87 8.31 21.45
N ASP A 418 -20.81 8.08 22.20
CA ASP A 418 -20.81 7.88 23.64
C ASP A 418 -19.97 8.96 24.31
N ALA A 419 -20.50 9.56 25.36
CA ALA A 419 -19.75 10.46 26.21
C ALA A 419 -20.03 10.19 27.70
N THR A 420 -19.01 10.30 28.53
CA THR A 420 -19.13 10.24 29.99
C THR A 420 -18.39 11.41 30.60
N PHE A 421 -19.07 12.17 31.46
CA PHE A 421 -18.51 13.32 32.17
C PHE A 421 -18.49 12.99 33.66
N ASP A 422 -17.34 12.60 34.19
CA ASP A 422 -17.18 12.24 35.61
C ASP A 422 -16.54 13.39 36.39
N ARG A 423 -17.37 14.07 37.17
CA ARG A 423 -17.00 15.25 37.97
C ARG A 423 -16.92 14.94 39.46
N ARG A 424 -16.95 13.66 39.85
CA ARG A 424 -16.88 13.20 41.25
C ARG A 424 -15.44 13.09 41.77
N LYS A 425 -14.45 13.16 40.89
CA LYS A 425 -13.03 13.02 41.20
C LYS A 425 -12.27 14.28 40.81
N GLU A 426 -11.12 14.49 41.45
CA GLU A 426 -10.14 15.50 41.07
C GLU A 426 -8.82 14.79 40.70
N PRO A 427 -8.36 14.88 39.44
CA PRO A 427 -8.95 15.65 38.34
C PRO A 427 -10.24 15.02 37.80
N ALA A 428 -11.17 15.87 37.37
CA ALA A 428 -12.33 15.46 36.58
C ALA A 428 -11.90 14.75 35.29
N VAL A 429 -12.66 13.76 34.84
CA VAL A 429 -12.32 12.98 33.63
C VAL A 429 -13.53 12.86 32.71
N ASP A 430 -13.34 13.32 31.48
CA ASP A 430 -14.32 13.14 30.41
C ASP A 430 -13.82 12.07 29.42
N HIS A 431 -14.71 11.18 28.98
CA HIS A 431 -14.46 10.17 27.96
C HIS A 431 -15.40 10.39 26.78
N TYR A 432 -14.88 10.29 25.56
CA TYR A 432 -15.64 10.39 24.33
C TYR A 432 -15.30 9.22 23.42
N LYS A 433 -16.31 8.65 22.78
CA LYS A 433 -16.16 7.64 21.74
C LYS A 433 -17.16 7.94 20.64
N ALA A 434 -16.71 7.95 19.39
CA ALA A 434 -17.63 8.01 18.26
C ALA A 434 -17.18 7.05 17.16
N GLU A 435 -18.15 6.42 16.50
CA GLU A 435 -17.89 5.52 15.37
C GLU A 435 -18.87 5.85 14.25
N LEU A 436 -18.34 6.16 13.08
CA LEU A 436 -19.06 6.36 11.83
C LEU A 436 -18.69 5.22 10.89
N THR A 437 -19.68 4.55 10.32
CA THR A 437 -19.46 3.49 9.32
C THR A 437 -20.30 3.75 8.09
N GLY A 438 -19.78 3.36 6.92
CA GLY A 438 -20.55 3.39 5.68
C GLY A 438 -20.80 4.79 5.13
N LEU A 439 -19.99 5.80 5.46
CA LEU A 439 -20.16 7.15 4.91
C LEU A 439 -19.72 7.18 3.44
N ALA A 440 -20.66 7.41 2.53
CA ALA A 440 -20.33 7.60 1.12
C ALA A 440 -19.59 8.93 0.91
N VAL A 441 -18.34 8.86 0.45
CA VAL A 441 -17.50 10.02 0.14
C VAL A 441 -17.84 10.49 -1.27
N HIS A 442 -18.65 11.56 -1.36
CA HIS A 442 -19.03 12.15 -2.63
C HIS A 442 -17.97 13.18 -3.06
N GLU A 443 -17.44 12.98 -4.28
CA GLU A 443 -16.59 13.91 -5.02
C GLU A 443 -15.51 14.65 -4.19
N MET A 444 -14.44 13.94 -3.85
CA MET A 444 -13.19 14.59 -3.40
C MET A 444 -12.36 14.99 -4.63
N SER A 445 -12.05 16.28 -4.77
CA SER A 445 -11.17 16.80 -5.83
C SER A 445 -9.75 17.00 -5.29
N PHE A 446 -8.73 16.54 -6.02
CA PHE A 446 -7.32 16.59 -5.60
C PHE A 446 -6.56 17.83 -6.11
N GLY A 447 -7.27 18.88 -6.52
CA GLY A 447 -6.67 20.08 -7.10
C GLY A 447 -6.22 19.91 -8.55
N ARG A 448 -5.91 21.03 -9.22
CA ARG A 448 -5.59 21.07 -10.66
C ARG A 448 -4.12 20.73 -10.90
N SER A 449 -3.84 19.48 -11.27
CA SER A 449 -2.70 19.17 -12.13
C SER A 449 -3.21 18.27 -13.25
N ASP A 450 -2.71 18.47 -14.46
CA ASP A 450 -3.28 17.87 -15.67
C ASP A 450 -3.23 16.34 -15.70
N PHE A 451 -2.50 15.68 -14.79
CA PHE A 451 -2.33 14.22 -14.74
C PHE A 451 -2.66 13.58 -13.37
N LEU A 452 -3.18 14.36 -12.41
CA LEU A 452 -3.66 13.84 -11.13
C LEU A 452 -5.14 13.43 -11.22
N PRO A 453 -5.63 12.55 -10.33
CA PRO A 453 -7.03 12.20 -10.27
C PRO A 453 -7.89 13.46 -10.07
N SER A 454 -8.89 13.65 -10.93
CA SER A 454 -9.82 14.78 -10.82
C SER A 454 -10.88 14.54 -9.75
N LYS A 455 -11.29 13.27 -9.58
CA LYS A 455 -12.36 12.86 -8.65
C LYS A 455 -12.10 11.49 -8.03
N VAL A 456 -12.53 11.33 -6.78
CA VAL A 456 -12.79 10.04 -6.16
C VAL A 456 -14.28 9.69 -6.29
N THR A 457 -14.55 8.47 -6.74
CA THR A 457 -15.89 7.89 -6.84
C THR A 457 -16.00 6.61 -6.03
N SER A 458 -17.22 6.25 -5.62
CA SER A 458 -17.55 5.00 -4.93
C SER A 458 -16.89 4.76 -3.57
N ALA A 459 -16.10 5.72 -3.07
CA ALA A 459 -15.38 5.58 -1.82
C ALA A 459 -16.34 5.57 -0.62
N ILE A 460 -16.07 4.65 0.30
CA ILE A 460 -16.78 4.52 1.58
C ILE A 460 -15.77 4.80 2.69
N ALA A 461 -16.13 5.68 3.61
CA ALA A 461 -15.35 6.04 4.78
C ALA A 461 -15.95 5.43 6.05
N ASP A 462 -15.11 4.76 6.82
CA ASP A 462 -15.36 4.43 8.21
C ASP A 462 -14.43 5.30 9.06
N ALA A 463 -14.91 5.85 10.17
CA ALA A 463 -14.13 6.65 11.10
C ALA A 463 -14.44 6.24 12.54
N SER A 464 -13.41 6.16 13.38
CA SER A 464 -13.56 5.93 14.81
C SER A 464 -12.70 6.92 15.57
N ILE A 465 -13.21 7.46 16.66
CA ILE A 465 -12.50 8.37 17.55
C ILE A 465 -12.71 7.93 18.98
N THR A 466 -11.64 7.98 19.76
CA THR A 466 -11.65 7.82 21.21
C THR A 466 -10.86 8.97 21.81
N ALA A 467 -11.41 9.66 22.79
CA ALA A 467 -10.72 10.75 23.48
C ALA A 467 -10.93 10.68 24.99
N VAL A 468 -9.88 10.98 25.75
CA VAL A 468 -9.88 11.05 27.21
C VAL A 468 -9.31 12.40 27.63
N VAL A 469 -9.99 13.05 28.58
CA VAL A 469 -9.65 14.41 29.01
C VAL A 469 -9.57 14.45 30.54
N PRO A 470 -8.44 14.05 31.15
CA PRO A 470 -8.24 14.13 32.60
C PRO A 470 -7.68 15.50 32.99
N GLY A 471 -8.49 16.32 33.66
CA GLY A 471 -8.08 17.67 34.06
C GLY A 471 -7.67 18.49 32.83
N SER A 472 -6.52 19.16 32.83
CA SER A 472 -6.04 19.94 31.68
C SER A 472 -5.41 19.12 30.54
N HIS A 473 -5.24 17.81 30.72
CA HIS A 473 -4.66 16.91 29.71
C HIS A 473 -5.71 16.48 28.70
N PHE A 474 -5.25 16.03 27.55
CA PHE A 474 -6.07 15.58 26.43
C PHE A 474 -5.31 14.49 25.68
N ASP A 475 -5.95 13.37 25.37
CA ASP A 475 -5.42 12.36 24.44
C ASP A 475 -6.57 11.85 23.58
N SER A 476 -6.39 11.90 22.26
CA SER A 476 -7.37 11.46 21.27
C SER A 476 -6.69 10.59 20.22
N ASN A 477 -7.32 9.47 19.90
CA ASN A 477 -6.93 8.56 18.84
C ASN A 477 -8.08 8.44 17.86
N THR A 478 -7.82 8.82 16.61
CA THR A 478 -8.76 8.80 15.50
C THR A 478 -8.22 7.88 14.41
N LYS A 479 -9.06 6.95 13.93
CA LYS A 479 -8.76 6.08 12.81
C LYS A 479 -9.79 6.24 11.72
N ILE A 480 -9.35 6.51 10.50
CA ILE A 480 -10.20 6.65 9.31
C ILE A 480 -9.77 5.58 8.30
N ILE A 481 -10.72 4.84 7.76
CA ILE A 481 -10.49 3.81 6.75
C ILE A 481 -11.33 4.16 5.52
N ILE A 482 -10.66 4.41 4.41
CA ILE A 482 -11.28 4.63 3.10
C ILE A 482 -11.22 3.32 2.31
N LYS A 483 -12.36 2.87 1.79
CA LYS A 483 -12.51 1.62 1.03
C LYS A 483 -13.24 1.89 -0.28
N ASN A 484 -13.14 0.94 -1.22
CA ASN A 484 -13.84 0.96 -2.51
C ASN A 484 -13.61 2.25 -3.33
N MET A 485 -12.44 2.86 -3.17
CA MET A 485 -12.08 4.07 -3.87
C MET A 485 -11.77 3.78 -5.33
N ASN A 486 -12.39 4.55 -6.24
CA ASN A 486 -12.03 4.59 -7.64
C ASN A 486 -11.65 6.02 -8.03
N LEU A 487 -10.45 6.16 -8.59
CA LEU A 487 -9.90 7.43 -9.04
C LEU A 487 -10.23 7.65 -10.52
N SER A 488 -10.82 8.81 -10.82
CA SER A 488 -11.12 9.24 -12.19
C SER A 488 -10.08 10.26 -12.64
N PHE A 489 -9.70 10.19 -13.92
CA PHE A 489 -8.74 11.10 -14.55
C PHE A 489 -9.43 11.78 -15.74
N ASP A 490 -9.17 13.08 -15.95
CA ASP A 490 -9.84 13.86 -17.00
C ASP A 490 -9.23 13.64 -18.39
N ARG A 491 -8.01 13.11 -18.47
CA ARG A 491 -7.32 12.80 -19.73
C ARG A 491 -6.44 11.57 -19.61
N ASP A 492 -6.12 10.98 -20.75
CA ASP A 492 -5.12 9.92 -20.84
C ASP A 492 -3.70 10.46 -20.60
N PRO A 493 -2.82 9.64 -19.99
CA PRO A 493 -1.43 10.01 -19.76
C PRO A 493 -0.63 10.15 -21.05
N ASN A 494 0.22 11.17 -21.13
CA ASN A 494 1.12 11.43 -22.25
C ASN A 494 2.58 11.16 -21.87
N GLY A 495 3.19 10.17 -22.53
CA GLY A 495 4.57 9.76 -22.25
C GLY A 495 4.69 8.75 -21.09
N LEU A 496 5.92 8.29 -20.85
CA LEU A 496 6.18 7.20 -19.91
C LEU A 496 5.89 7.62 -18.46
N VAL A 497 6.37 8.80 -18.04
CA VAL A 497 6.27 9.25 -16.65
C VAL A 497 4.82 9.46 -16.23
N GLU A 498 4.01 10.14 -17.04
CA GLU A 498 2.59 10.35 -16.75
C GLU A 498 1.84 9.02 -16.65
N ARG A 499 2.15 8.05 -17.52
CA ARG A 499 1.53 6.71 -17.47
C ARG A 499 1.92 5.96 -16.20
N LEU A 500 3.19 6.01 -15.78
CA LEU A 500 3.63 5.37 -14.54
C LEU A 500 2.93 5.99 -13.32
N VAL A 501 2.81 7.31 -13.27
CA VAL A 501 2.08 8.02 -12.19
C VAL A 501 0.60 7.64 -12.21
N HIS A 502 -0.02 7.65 -13.39
CA HIS A 502 -1.42 7.24 -13.58
C HIS A 502 -1.64 5.81 -13.07
N ASP A 503 -0.81 4.85 -13.47
CA ASP A 503 -0.96 3.44 -13.10
C ASP A 503 -0.77 3.20 -11.60
N VAL A 504 0.18 3.91 -10.98
CA VAL A 504 0.38 3.87 -9.52
C VAL A 504 -0.86 4.39 -8.80
N LEU A 505 -1.36 5.57 -9.18
CA LEU A 505 -2.53 6.17 -8.53
C LEU A 505 -3.80 5.36 -8.79
N ALA A 506 -4.09 4.97 -10.02
CA ALA A 506 -5.28 4.19 -10.40
C ALA A 506 -5.37 2.83 -9.68
N SER A 507 -4.24 2.27 -9.24
CA SER A 507 -4.19 1.03 -8.47
C SER A 507 -4.66 1.16 -7.01
N LEU A 508 -4.79 2.38 -6.49
CA LEU A 508 -5.25 2.63 -5.12
C LEU A 508 -6.74 2.33 -5.00
N LYS A 509 -7.09 1.46 -4.03
CA LYS A 509 -8.48 1.08 -3.72
C LYS A 509 -8.98 1.56 -2.36
N GLY A 510 -8.08 2.09 -1.55
CA GLY A 510 -8.37 2.51 -0.19
C GLY A 510 -7.08 2.79 0.57
N PHE A 511 -7.20 3.40 1.73
CA PHE A 511 -6.10 3.71 2.62
C PHE A 511 -6.63 3.92 4.04
N THR A 512 -5.73 3.85 5.00
CA THR A 512 -5.99 4.09 6.42
C THR A 512 -5.24 5.34 6.87
N VAL A 513 -5.87 6.12 7.74
CA VAL A 513 -5.29 7.26 8.43
C VAL A 513 -5.45 7.05 9.92
N ASP A 514 -4.35 7.15 10.64
CA ASP A 514 -4.29 7.17 12.09
C ASP A 514 -3.81 8.56 12.53
N LEU A 515 -4.63 9.23 13.33
CA LEU A 515 -4.37 10.55 13.89
C LEU A 515 -4.42 10.47 15.41
N ARG A 516 -3.31 10.79 16.07
CA ARG A 516 -3.26 10.98 17.52
C ARG A 516 -3.02 12.44 17.84
N MET A 517 -3.81 12.99 18.74
CA MET A 517 -3.67 14.37 19.23
C MET A 517 -3.60 14.31 20.74
N TRP A 518 -2.57 14.88 21.35
CA TRP A 518 -2.44 14.86 22.81
C TRP A 518 -1.88 16.17 23.35
N ARG A 519 -2.06 16.38 24.66
CA ARG A 519 -1.56 17.53 25.38
C ARG A 519 -0.93 17.11 26.70
N ASP A 520 0.38 17.30 26.79
CA ASP A 520 1.19 17.11 28.00
C ASP A 520 1.73 18.47 28.46
N ASP A 521 1.60 18.82 29.75
CA ASP A 521 2.18 20.03 30.34
C ASP A 521 1.98 21.32 29.52
N HIS A 522 0.75 21.54 29.05
CA HIS A 522 0.33 22.66 28.20
C HIS A 522 0.87 22.68 26.76
N LYS A 523 1.68 21.71 26.34
CA LYS A 523 2.11 21.55 24.95
C LYS A 523 1.18 20.63 24.21
N PHE A 524 0.61 21.11 23.11
CA PHE A 524 -0.19 20.30 22.20
C PHE A 524 0.73 19.61 21.19
N ASP A 525 0.54 18.33 20.94
CA ASP A 525 1.29 17.55 19.96
C ASP A 525 0.35 16.68 19.12
N VAL A 526 0.80 16.35 17.91
CA VAL A 526 0.03 15.63 16.91
C VAL A 526 0.92 14.61 16.20
N ALA A 527 0.41 13.39 16.04
CA ALA A 527 1.01 12.36 15.21
C ALA A 527 0.01 11.95 14.12
N PHE A 528 0.46 11.96 12.87
CA PHE A 528 -0.30 11.56 11.71
C PHE A 528 0.44 10.41 11.02
N ALA A 529 -0.25 9.29 10.83
CA ALA A 529 0.26 8.12 10.13
C ALA A 529 -0.76 7.65 9.09
N THR A 530 -0.26 7.09 7.98
CA THR A 530 -1.10 6.55 6.92
C THR A 530 -0.33 5.50 6.14
N ASP A 531 -1.01 4.44 5.71
CA ASP A 531 -0.45 3.40 4.86
C ASP A 531 -0.36 3.82 3.38
N LEU A 532 -0.86 5.01 3.03
CA LEU A 532 -0.88 5.50 1.66
C LEU A 532 0.54 5.64 1.08
N ASP A 533 1.51 6.13 1.84
CA ASP A 533 2.90 6.24 1.38
C ASP A 533 3.52 4.85 1.12
N ASP A 534 3.25 3.86 1.97
CA ASP A 534 3.72 2.48 1.79
C ASP A 534 3.07 1.81 0.58
N GLN A 535 1.76 2.04 0.39
CA GLN A 535 1.03 1.58 -0.77
C GLN A 535 1.60 2.20 -2.05
N LEU A 536 1.79 3.53 -2.09
CA LEU A 536 2.39 4.23 -3.22
C LEU A 536 3.79 3.68 -3.52
N ALA A 537 4.65 3.53 -2.52
CA ALA A 537 5.99 2.99 -2.70
C ALA A 537 5.97 1.56 -3.26
N SER A 538 5.12 0.69 -2.71
CA SER A 538 4.96 -0.70 -3.18
C SER A 538 4.45 -0.76 -4.63
N ARG A 539 3.43 0.03 -4.95
CA ARG A 539 2.86 0.11 -6.30
C ARG A 539 3.84 0.70 -7.31
N THR A 540 4.58 1.74 -6.93
CA THR A 540 5.67 2.30 -7.74
C THR A 540 6.71 1.23 -8.07
N ARG A 541 7.19 0.45 -7.07
CA ARG A 541 8.12 -0.67 -7.34
C ARG A 541 7.53 -1.70 -8.31
N GLN A 542 6.25 -2.03 -8.16
CA GLN A 542 5.58 -3.00 -9.03
C GLN A 542 5.44 -2.48 -10.47
N VAL A 543 4.94 -1.26 -10.65
CA VAL A 543 4.72 -0.64 -11.98
C VAL A 543 6.07 -0.42 -12.67
N ILE A 544 7.07 0.10 -11.95
CA ILE A 544 8.45 0.22 -12.45
C ILE A 544 9.02 -1.15 -12.81
N GLY A 545 8.92 -2.15 -11.93
CA GLY A 545 9.45 -3.50 -12.20
C GLY A 545 8.83 -4.14 -13.44
N ASN A 546 7.53 -3.97 -13.64
CA ASN A 546 6.83 -4.43 -14.86
C ASN A 546 7.33 -3.70 -16.11
N GLU A 547 7.56 -2.39 -16.01
CA GLU A 547 8.08 -1.60 -17.12
C GLU A 547 9.55 -1.92 -17.42
N VAL A 548 10.39 -2.16 -16.39
CA VAL A 548 11.75 -2.69 -16.53
C VAL A 548 11.71 -4.00 -17.31
N ALA A 549 10.84 -4.92 -16.93
CA ALA A 549 10.75 -6.22 -17.59
C ALA A 549 10.35 -6.07 -19.07
N LYS A 550 9.40 -5.17 -19.39
CA LYS A 550 9.04 -4.85 -20.78
C LYS A 550 10.22 -4.26 -21.56
N ILE A 551 10.91 -3.27 -20.99
CA ILE A 551 12.09 -2.65 -21.61
C ILE A 551 13.19 -3.70 -21.81
N GLN A 552 13.48 -4.54 -20.82
CA GLN A 552 14.47 -5.60 -20.91
C GLN A 552 14.13 -6.62 -22.01
N ASN A 553 12.85 -6.99 -22.15
CA ASN A 553 12.40 -7.89 -23.20
C ASN A 553 12.49 -7.24 -24.58
N ASP A 554 12.04 -5.99 -24.74
CA ASP A 554 12.15 -5.25 -26.00
C ASP A 554 13.62 -5.07 -26.41
N LEU A 555 14.47 -4.72 -25.44
CA LEU A 555 15.91 -4.56 -25.63
C LEU A 555 16.58 -5.89 -26.00
N ARG A 556 16.22 -7.00 -25.33
CA ARG A 556 16.69 -8.34 -25.69
C ARG A 556 16.30 -8.70 -27.12
N ASN A 557 15.05 -8.45 -27.51
CA ASN A 557 14.55 -8.74 -28.85
C ASN A 557 15.29 -7.92 -29.92
N LYS A 558 15.44 -6.61 -29.70
CA LYS A 558 16.17 -5.71 -30.62
C LYS A 558 17.65 -6.08 -30.72
N LEU A 559 18.31 -6.39 -29.59
CA LEU A 559 19.71 -6.81 -29.56
C LEU A 559 19.91 -8.14 -30.29
N ASN A 560 19.06 -9.13 -30.01
CA ASN A 560 19.10 -10.44 -30.67
C ASN A 560 18.84 -10.34 -32.18
N ALA A 561 17.90 -9.50 -32.61
CA ALA A 561 17.66 -9.27 -34.04
C ALA A 561 18.91 -8.69 -34.73
N LYS A 562 19.55 -7.70 -34.10
CA LYS A 562 20.73 -7.01 -34.65
C LYS A 562 21.99 -7.87 -34.68
N ILE A 563 22.17 -8.73 -33.67
CA ILE A 563 23.29 -9.68 -33.60
C ILE A 563 23.03 -10.90 -34.50
N GLY A 564 21.79 -11.40 -34.54
CA GLY A 564 21.39 -12.62 -35.22
C GLY A 564 21.66 -12.59 -36.73
N GLU A 565 21.34 -11.48 -37.39
CA GLU A 565 21.58 -11.31 -38.83
C GLU A 565 23.07 -11.47 -39.19
N LYS A 566 23.95 -10.78 -38.45
CA LYS A 566 25.41 -10.87 -38.65
C LYS A 566 25.99 -12.22 -38.25
N ARG A 567 25.48 -12.81 -37.16
CA ARG A 567 25.91 -14.14 -36.71
C ARG A 567 25.62 -15.18 -37.79
N GLN A 568 24.42 -15.15 -38.35
CA GLN A 568 24.00 -16.09 -39.39
C GLN A 568 24.89 -15.99 -40.64
N GLU A 569 25.35 -14.77 -40.99
CA GLU A 569 26.31 -14.58 -42.08
C GLU A 569 27.64 -15.29 -41.82
N VAL A 570 28.18 -15.18 -40.61
CA VAL A 570 29.45 -15.83 -40.22
C VAL A 570 29.32 -17.33 -40.06
N GLU A 571 28.22 -17.82 -39.49
CA GLU A 571 27.93 -19.26 -39.38
C GLU A 571 27.84 -19.92 -40.75
N LYS A 572 27.14 -19.28 -41.69
CA LYS A 572 27.02 -19.78 -43.07
C LYS A 572 28.38 -19.83 -43.76
N LEU A 573 29.18 -18.76 -43.62
CA LEU A 573 30.54 -18.71 -44.15
C LEU A 573 31.43 -19.82 -43.56
N PHE A 574 31.36 -20.03 -42.24
CA PHE A 574 32.13 -21.06 -41.56
C PHE A 574 31.74 -22.48 -42.02
N GLU A 575 30.45 -22.79 -42.07
CA GLU A 575 29.97 -24.11 -42.50
C GLU A 575 30.30 -24.38 -43.98
N GLU A 576 30.25 -23.36 -44.85
CA GLU A 576 30.69 -23.49 -46.23
C GLU A 576 32.18 -23.89 -46.31
N LYS A 577 33.06 -23.18 -45.59
CA LYS A 577 34.51 -23.46 -45.57
C LYS A 577 34.81 -24.81 -44.94
N LYS A 578 34.19 -25.13 -43.80
CA LYS A 578 34.32 -26.41 -43.09
C LYS A 578 33.92 -27.60 -43.96
N SER A 579 32.78 -27.51 -44.64
CA SER A 579 32.30 -28.56 -45.54
C SER A 579 33.29 -28.81 -46.70
N GLN A 580 33.76 -27.74 -47.34
CA GLN A 580 34.75 -27.84 -48.42
C GLN A 580 36.05 -28.54 -47.96
N VAL A 581 36.56 -28.23 -46.77
CA VAL A 581 37.84 -28.80 -46.31
C VAL A 581 37.72 -30.22 -45.77
N THR A 582 36.67 -30.50 -45.00
CA THR A 582 36.43 -31.84 -44.41
C THR A 582 36.08 -32.88 -45.47
N GLY A 583 35.33 -32.51 -46.51
CA GLY A 583 35.06 -33.39 -47.66
C GLY A 583 36.35 -33.82 -48.36
N ARG A 584 37.18 -32.84 -48.77
CA ARG A 584 38.45 -33.12 -49.46
C ARG A 584 39.45 -33.90 -48.60
N LEU A 585 39.51 -33.62 -47.30
CA LEU A 585 40.35 -34.39 -46.37
C LEU A 585 39.92 -35.86 -46.31
N LYS A 586 38.61 -36.12 -46.22
CA LYS A 586 38.07 -37.48 -46.18
C LYS A 586 38.35 -38.24 -47.48
N ASP A 587 38.19 -37.58 -48.63
CA ASP A 587 38.49 -38.18 -49.93
C ASP A 587 39.97 -38.58 -50.05
N TYR A 588 40.88 -37.72 -49.61
CA TYR A 588 42.32 -38.04 -49.61
C TYR A 588 42.67 -39.13 -48.59
N GLU A 589 42.07 -39.11 -47.41
CA GLU A 589 42.28 -40.14 -46.37
C GLU A 589 41.90 -41.53 -46.88
N ASN A 590 40.75 -41.65 -47.56
CA ASN A 590 40.33 -42.90 -48.18
C ASN A 590 41.34 -43.37 -49.23
N LEU A 591 41.75 -42.47 -50.14
CA LEU A 591 42.75 -42.78 -51.17
C LEU A 591 44.08 -43.26 -50.55
N LEU A 592 44.58 -42.55 -49.54
CA LEU A 592 45.82 -42.88 -48.83
C LEU A 592 45.74 -44.25 -48.16
N ASN A 593 44.64 -44.55 -47.47
CA ASN A 593 44.42 -45.83 -46.80
C ASN A 593 44.37 -46.99 -47.82
N ASP A 594 43.70 -46.80 -48.96
CA ASP A 594 43.64 -47.80 -50.03
C ASP A 594 45.05 -48.10 -50.58
N LYS A 595 45.88 -47.07 -50.81
CA LYS A 595 47.26 -47.28 -51.31
C LYS A 595 48.17 -47.91 -50.27
N LEU A 596 48.04 -47.55 -48.99
CA LEU A 596 48.78 -48.19 -47.90
C LEU A 596 48.44 -49.68 -47.81
N ALA A 597 47.16 -50.05 -47.86
CA ALA A 597 46.72 -51.44 -47.82
C ALA A 597 47.29 -52.25 -48.99
N LEU A 598 47.37 -51.66 -50.19
CA LEU A 598 48.02 -52.30 -51.35
C LEU A 598 49.51 -52.60 -51.09
N VAL A 599 50.25 -51.62 -50.56
CA VAL A 599 51.69 -51.76 -50.27
C VAL A 599 51.93 -52.81 -49.18
N GLU A 600 51.14 -52.78 -48.11
CA GLU A 600 51.20 -53.76 -47.02
C GLU A 600 50.89 -55.18 -47.51
N ALA A 601 49.84 -55.35 -48.34
CA ALA A 601 49.52 -56.63 -48.95
C ALA A 601 50.69 -57.14 -49.82
N LYS A 602 51.29 -56.26 -50.62
CA LYS A 602 52.42 -56.64 -51.48
C LYS A 602 53.66 -57.05 -50.69
N LYS A 603 53.97 -56.34 -49.61
CA LYS A 603 55.05 -56.71 -48.69
C LYS A 603 54.79 -58.09 -48.10
N LYS A 604 53.56 -58.37 -47.65
CA LYS A 604 53.16 -59.66 -47.10
C LYS A 604 53.30 -60.80 -48.13
N GLU A 605 52.89 -60.58 -49.38
CA GLU A 605 53.09 -61.55 -50.47
C GLU A 605 54.58 -61.89 -50.68
N VAL A 606 55.47 -60.89 -50.57
CA VAL A 606 56.93 -61.10 -50.68
C VAL A 606 57.45 -61.88 -49.48
N GLU A 607 57.01 -61.57 -48.26
CA GLU A 607 57.38 -62.30 -47.03
C GLU A 607 56.93 -63.77 -47.10
N ASP A 608 55.69 -64.03 -47.49
CA ASP A 608 55.15 -65.38 -47.68
C ASP A 608 55.93 -66.17 -48.75
N ARG A 609 56.38 -65.49 -49.82
CA ARG A 609 57.18 -66.10 -50.88
C ARG A 609 58.60 -66.43 -50.40
N ILE A 610 59.21 -65.57 -49.60
CA ILE A 610 60.52 -65.82 -48.95
C ILE A 610 60.45 -67.07 -48.09
N ASP A 611 59.41 -67.21 -47.27
CA ASP A 611 59.26 -68.37 -46.40
C ASP A 611 59.08 -69.67 -47.18
N LYS A 612 58.35 -69.63 -48.31
CA LYS A 612 58.23 -70.77 -49.24
C LYS A 612 59.58 -71.15 -49.86
N GLU A 613 60.37 -70.19 -50.34
CA GLU A 613 61.68 -70.48 -50.94
C GLU A 613 62.71 -70.96 -49.90
N LYS A 614 62.68 -70.44 -48.66
CA LYS A 614 63.50 -70.97 -47.55
C LYS A 614 63.16 -72.42 -47.25
N LYS A 615 61.87 -72.78 -47.17
CA LYS A 615 61.44 -74.18 -47.00
C LYS A 615 61.93 -75.05 -48.14
N LYS A 616 61.76 -74.60 -49.39
CA LYS A 616 62.21 -75.32 -50.58
C LYS A 616 63.73 -75.56 -50.60
N GLN A 617 64.55 -74.56 -50.25
CA GLN A 617 66.00 -74.75 -50.14
C GLN A 617 66.39 -75.71 -49.01
N THR A 618 65.68 -75.66 -47.88
CA THR A 618 65.90 -76.57 -46.75
C THR A 618 65.56 -78.01 -47.14
N ASP A 619 64.49 -78.20 -47.91
CA ASP A 619 64.07 -79.50 -48.44
C ASP A 619 65.05 -80.01 -49.51
N ASP A 620 65.50 -79.15 -50.43
CA ASP A 620 66.49 -79.50 -51.47
C ASP A 620 67.87 -79.84 -50.86
N LEU A 621 68.31 -79.12 -49.82
CA LEU A 621 69.53 -79.43 -49.06
C LEU A 621 69.38 -80.74 -48.30
N SER A 622 68.23 -80.98 -47.66
CA SER A 622 67.93 -82.24 -46.97
C SER A 622 67.90 -83.42 -47.94
N LYS A 623 67.38 -83.21 -49.16
CA LYS A 623 67.34 -84.21 -50.22
C LYS A 623 68.73 -84.50 -50.77
N LYS A 624 69.54 -83.47 -51.06
CA LYS A 624 70.95 -83.63 -51.46
C LYS A 624 71.79 -84.31 -50.38
N ALA A 625 71.58 -83.99 -49.10
CA ALA A 625 72.26 -84.66 -47.99
C ALA A 625 71.84 -86.13 -47.87
N LYS A 626 70.55 -86.45 -48.03
CA LYS A 626 70.05 -87.84 -48.10
C LYS A 626 70.60 -88.61 -49.30
N ASP A 627 70.70 -87.96 -50.46
CA ASP A 627 71.24 -88.58 -51.68
C ASP A 627 72.76 -88.80 -51.58
N ALA A 628 73.51 -87.86 -50.97
CA ALA A 628 74.93 -88.02 -50.67
C ALA A 628 75.19 -89.13 -49.64
N LEU A 629 74.35 -89.25 -48.60
CA LEU A 629 74.41 -90.34 -47.63
C LEU A 629 74.09 -91.70 -48.27
N LYS A 630 73.12 -91.77 -49.20
CA LYS A 630 72.85 -93.01 -49.96
C LYS A 630 74.01 -93.41 -50.87
N GLY A 631 74.81 -92.46 -51.35
CA GLY A 631 76.03 -92.73 -52.13
C GLY A 631 77.19 -93.27 -51.28
N LEU A 632 77.22 -93.01 -49.97
CA LEU A 632 78.24 -93.49 -49.03
C LEU A 632 77.99 -94.90 -48.50
N PHE A 633 76.78 -95.46 -48.67
CA PHE A 633 76.39 -96.81 -48.26
C PHE A 633 76.21 -97.79 -49.44
N LYS A 634 76.87 -97.53 -50.59
CA LYS A 634 76.89 -98.43 -51.74
C LYS A 634 78.28 -98.97 -52.01
#